data_AF-A0A7V0T754-F1
#
_entry.id   AF-A0A7V0T754-F1
#
_cell.length_a   1.000
_cell.length_b   1.000
_cell.length_c   1.000
_cell.angle_alpha   90.00
_cell.angle_beta   90.00
_cell.angle_gamma   90.00
#
_symmetry.space_group_name_H-M   'P 1'
#
loop_
_entity.id
_entity.type
_entity.pdbx_description
1 polymer ?
#
loop_
_entity_poly.entity_id
_entity_poly.type
_entity_poly.pdbx_seq_one_letter_code
_entity_poly.pdbx_strand_id
1 'polypeptide(L)'
;MNFAERLGRIDRRIVFAFIAVVVIVPFFLPLSILSRVSPEAQRLFDAVEDIRPNDKPLLISIDFDPQSMPEIYPMLEALLRHAFARDVPVVVMALWVTGVGLGELALNQVAPEYGKEYGRDYAFLGWKPGFAAVVLGMGRSIPETYPTDQYDTPLDELPVMQGVRNYDDIPLAISLSAGDPGVMTVWIPYVQARFGQDLGAGVTAVSAADAYPFLQSGQLTGLLAGMKGAAEYEFLIAEAGYTEAATPAIQAMDSQSMAHLAIILLIVLGNASFILTRKRK
;
A
#
# COMPACT_ATOMS: atom_id res chain seq x y z
N MET A 1 49.13 17.44 -7.54
CA MET A 1 47.78 17.34 -6.91
C MET A 1 47.57 15.92 -6.47
N ASN A 2 47.54 15.70 -5.16
CA ASN A 2 47.31 14.37 -4.61
C ASN A 2 45.83 13.98 -4.80
N PHE A 3 45.52 12.69 -4.90
CA PHE A 3 44.14 12.18 -5.08
C PHE A 3 43.13 12.83 -4.10
N ALA A 4 43.55 13.07 -2.86
CA ALA A 4 42.75 13.76 -1.83
C ALA A 4 42.39 15.22 -2.20
N GLU A 5 43.31 16.00 -2.78
CA GLU A 5 43.01 17.39 -3.18
C GLU A 5 42.06 17.48 -4.39
N ARG A 6 42.07 16.45 -5.25
CA ARG A 6 41.11 16.33 -6.35
C ARG A 6 39.72 15.95 -5.84
N LEU A 7 39.65 15.06 -4.85
CA LEU A 7 38.40 14.60 -4.25
C LEU A 7 37.66 15.75 -3.53
N GLY A 8 38.39 16.61 -2.81
CA GLY A 8 37.83 17.79 -2.14
C GLY A 8 37.43 18.96 -3.07
N ARG A 9 37.75 18.89 -4.37
CA ARG A 9 37.41 19.91 -5.38
C ARG A 9 36.45 19.39 -6.46
N ILE A 10 35.80 18.24 -6.24
CA ILE A 10 34.80 17.73 -7.18
C ILE A 10 33.67 18.75 -7.30
N ASP A 11 33.36 19.13 -8.53
CA ASP A 11 32.24 20.02 -8.82
C ASP A 11 30.93 19.31 -8.41
N ARG A 12 30.06 20.02 -7.70
CA ARG A 12 28.71 19.56 -7.33
C ARG A 12 27.92 19.01 -8.52
N ARG A 13 28.16 19.50 -9.74
CA ARG A 13 27.53 19.01 -10.97
C ARG A 13 27.87 17.56 -11.26
N ILE A 14 29.11 17.13 -11.00
CA ILE A 14 29.55 15.74 -11.17
C ILE A 14 28.88 14.86 -10.11
N VAL A 15 28.78 15.37 -8.87
CA VAL A 15 28.07 14.68 -7.79
C VAL A 15 26.58 14.49 -8.14
N PHE A 16 25.91 15.54 -8.62
CA PHE A 16 24.51 15.45 -9.04
C PHE A 16 24.31 14.53 -10.25
N ALA A 17 25.22 14.56 -11.23
CA ALA A 17 25.18 13.64 -12.36
C ALA A 17 25.38 12.18 -11.91
N PHE A 18 26.32 11.92 -10.99
CA PHE A 18 26.53 10.61 -10.40
C PHE A 18 25.29 10.11 -9.65
N ILE A 19 24.71 10.94 -8.78
CA ILE A 19 23.47 10.59 -8.06
C ILE A 19 22.32 10.34 -9.04
N ALA A 20 22.18 11.16 -10.08
CA ALA A 20 21.16 10.95 -11.10
C ALA A 20 21.32 9.58 -11.78
N VAL A 21 22.54 9.20 -12.16
CA VAL A 21 22.81 7.87 -12.73
C VAL A 21 22.46 6.76 -11.72
N VAL A 22 22.89 6.90 -10.47
CA VAL A 22 22.61 5.92 -9.40
C VAL A 22 21.12 5.72 -9.16
N VAL A 23 20.33 6.79 -9.21
CA VAL A 23 18.86 6.73 -9.01
C VAL A 23 18.15 6.14 -10.24
N ILE A 24 18.65 6.41 -11.45
CA ILE A 24 18.04 5.97 -12.71
C ILE A 24 18.34 4.49 -13.02
N VAL A 25 19.54 4.00 -12.73
CA VAL A 25 19.97 2.64 -13.07
C VAL A 25 19.02 1.54 -12.54
N PRO A 26 18.52 1.59 -11.29
CA PRO A 26 17.58 0.61 -10.75
C PRO A 26 16.28 0.43 -11.53
N PHE A 27 15.83 1.48 -12.23
CA PHE A 27 14.63 1.38 -13.07
C PHE A 27 14.83 0.47 -14.29
N PHE A 28 16.08 0.26 -14.73
CA PHE A 28 16.40 -0.62 -15.85
C PHE A 28 16.97 -1.98 -15.41
N LEU A 29 17.56 -2.02 -14.21
CA LEU A 29 18.18 -3.20 -13.63
C LEU A 29 17.65 -3.36 -12.21
N PRO A 30 16.50 -4.04 -12.01
CA PRO A 30 16.00 -4.32 -10.67
C PRO A 30 17.03 -5.19 -9.94
N LEU A 31 17.46 -4.71 -8.78
CA LEU A 31 18.47 -5.37 -7.96
C LEU A 31 17.84 -6.22 -6.87
N SER A 32 16.55 -6.02 -6.60
CA SER A 32 15.76 -6.72 -5.60
C SER A 32 16.46 -6.75 -4.24
N ILE A 33 16.98 -5.60 -3.80
CA ILE A 33 17.72 -5.44 -2.54
C ILE A 33 16.74 -5.36 -1.36
N LEU A 34 15.68 -6.17 -1.37
CA LEU A 34 14.74 -6.20 -0.26
C LEU A 34 15.36 -6.97 0.90
N SER A 35 15.60 -6.30 2.03
CA SER A 35 16.46 -6.83 3.08
C SER A 35 15.76 -7.69 4.15
N ARG A 36 14.43 -7.85 4.08
CA ARG A 36 13.55 -8.79 4.82
C ARG A 36 12.15 -8.19 4.89
N VAL A 37 11.14 -9.04 4.78
CA VAL A 37 9.73 -8.69 5.02
C VAL A 37 9.52 -8.45 6.52
N SER A 38 8.78 -7.39 6.87
CA SER A 38 8.43 -7.09 8.26
C SER A 38 7.35 -8.04 8.79
N PRO A 39 7.34 -8.38 10.10
CA PRO A 39 6.30 -9.23 10.69
C PRO A 39 4.88 -8.67 10.48
N GLU A 40 4.72 -7.35 10.48
CA GLU A 40 3.44 -6.69 10.27
C GLU A 40 2.89 -6.78 8.85
N ALA A 41 3.77 -6.75 7.84
CA ALA A 41 3.39 -6.99 6.45
C ALA A 41 3.07 -8.48 6.21
N GLN A 42 3.88 -9.38 6.78
CA GLN A 42 3.63 -10.83 6.71
C GLN A 42 2.28 -11.18 7.34
N ARG A 43 1.95 -10.64 8.52
CA ARG A 43 0.66 -10.90 9.17
C ARG A 43 -0.52 -10.44 8.33
N LEU A 44 -0.41 -9.33 7.61
CA LEU A 44 -1.47 -8.90 6.70
C LEU A 44 -1.57 -9.81 5.47
N PHE A 45 -0.44 -10.27 4.94
CA PHE A 45 -0.41 -11.25 3.85
C PHE A 45 -1.09 -12.55 4.27
N ASP A 46 -0.71 -13.10 5.42
CA ASP A 46 -1.29 -14.32 5.99
C ASP A 46 -2.79 -14.16 6.25
N ALA A 47 -3.24 -12.99 6.72
CA ALA A 47 -4.65 -12.71 6.93
C ALA A 47 -5.46 -12.68 5.62
N VAL A 48 -4.87 -12.20 4.52
CA VAL A 48 -5.50 -12.28 3.19
C VAL A 48 -5.46 -13.72 2.66
N GLU A 49 -4.41 -14.49 2.97
CA GLU A 49 -4.32 -15.92 2.66
C GLU A 49 -5.40 -16.76 3.36
N ASP A 50 -5.74 -16.44 4.61
CA ASP A 50 -6.75 -17.20 5.34
C ASP A 50 -8.17 -17.00 4.78
N ILE A 51 -8.38 -16.02 3.90
CA ILE A 51 -9.67 -15.80 3.22
C ILE A 51 -9.93 -16.94 2.23
N ARG A 52 -11.11 -17.55 2.36
CA ARG A 52 -11.56 -18.62 1.46
C ARG A 52 -11.85 -18.07 0.05
N PRO A 53 -11.30 -18.68 -1.01
CA PRO A 53 -11.67 -18.36 -2.40
C PRO A 53 -13.17 -18.49 -2.65
N ASN A 54 -13.73 -17.63 -3.51
CA ASN A 54 -15.12 -17.65 -3.96
C ASN A 54 -16.20 -17.65 -2.85
N ASP A 55 -15.88 -17.10 -1.68
CA ASP A 55 -16.78 -17.04 -0.53
C ASP A 55 -17.14 -15.59 -0.20
N LYS A 56 -16.57 -15.03 0.88
CA LYS A 56 -16.88 -13.68 1.34
C LYS A 56 -15.87 -12.66 0.81
N PRO A 57 -16.30 -11.43 0.47
CA PRO A 57 -15.41 -10.46 -0.15
C PRO A 57 -14.45 -9.80 0.83
N LEU A 58 -13.22 -9.58 0.39
CA LEU A 58 -12.27 -8.65 1.03
C LEU A 58 -12.76 -7.21 0.84
N LEU A 59 -12.93 -6.46 1.92
CA LEU A 59 -13.28 -5.04 1.85
C LEU A 59 -12.04 -4.17 1.84
N ILE A 60 -11.87 -3.31 0.84
CA ILE A 60 -10.76 -2.36 0.75
C ILE A 60 -11.31 -0.93 0.71
N SER A 61 -10.85 -0.09 1.63
CA SER A 61 -11.14 1.34 1.66
C SER A 61 -9.96 2.15 1.13
N ILE A 62 -10.24 3.04 0.18
CA ILE A 62 -9.27 3.87 -0.52
C ILE A 62 -9.41 5.31 -0.02
N ASP A 63 -8.71 5.58 1.07
CA ASP A 63 -8.79 6.82 1.86
C ASP A 63 -7.52 7.67 1.65
N PHE A 64 -7.12 7.84 0.39
CA PHE A 64 -5.91 8.58 0.01
C PHE A 64 -6.11 9.43 -1.25
N ASP A 65 -5.09 10.20 -1.61
CA ASP A 65 -5.12 11.20 -2.66
C ASP A 65 -3.94 11.03 -3.65
N PRO A 66 -3.94 11.75 -4.78
CA PRO A 66 -2.84 11.68 -5.74
C PRO A 66 -1.46 12.08 -5.19
N GLN A 67 -1.39 12.84 -4.09
CA GLN A 67 -0.12 13.24 -3.48
C GLN A 67 0.54 12.08 -2.72
N SER A 68 -0.26 11.26 -2.07
CA SER A 68 0.15 10.05 -1.34
C SER A 68 0.18 8.78 -2.20
N MET A 69 -0.34 8.86 -3.44
CA MET A 69 -0.36 7.78 -4.43
C MET A 69 0.97 7.03 -4.57
N PRO A 70 2.16 7.68 -4.66
CA PRO A 70 3.42 6.95 -4.83
C PRO A 70 3.75 5.97 -3.69
N GLU A 71 3.23 6.21 -2.48
CA GLU A 71 3.45 5.33 -1.33
C GLU A 71 2.35 4.29 -1.17
N ILE A 72 1.09 4.66 -1.40
CA ILE A 72 -0.09 3.85 -1.02
C ILE A 72 -0.69 3.08 -2.20
N TYR A 73 -0.66 3.64 -3.40
CA TYR A 73 -1.27 3.02 -4.58
C TYR A 73 -0.65 1.66 -4.94
N PRO A 74 0.68 1.45 -4.85
CA PRO A 74 1.25 0.12 -5.05
C PRO A 74 0.74 -0.92 -4.03
N MET A 75 0.36 -0.50 -2.81
CA MET A 75 -0.28 -1.40 -1.84
C MET A 75 -1.66 -1.86 -2.33
N LEU A 76 -2.46 -0.93 -2.86
CA LEU A 76 -3.79 -1.22 -3.42
C LEU A 76 -3.67 -2.23 -4.55
N GLU A 77 -2.77 -1.98 -5.51
CA GLU A 77 -2.58 -2.91 -6.62
C GLU A 77 -2.11 -4.29 -6.12
N ALA A 78 -1.14 -4.34 -5.21
CA ALA A 78 -0.61 -5.60 -4.69
C ALA A 78 -1.68 -6.40 -3.92
N LEU A 79 -2.55 -5.73 -3.15
CA LEU A 79 -3.69 -6.35 -2.48
C LEU A 79 -4.73 -6.90 -3.47
N LEU A 80 -5.06 -6.11 -4.51
CA LEU A 80 -5.98 -6.56 -5.57
C LEU A 80 -5.41 -7.76 -6.32
N ARG A 81 -4.13 -7.73 -6.69
CA ARG A 81 -3.42 -8.85 -7.34
C ARG A 81 -3.47 -10.10 -6.47
N HIS A 82 -3.21 -9.95 -5.18
CA HIS A 82 -3.26 -11.07 -4.23
C HIS A 82 -4.67 -11.68 -4.13
N ALA A 83 -5.70 -10.85 -3.92
CA ALA A 83 -7.07 -11.32 -3.82
C ALA A 83 -7.54 -11.98 -5.12
N PHE A 84 -7.31 -11.35 -6.27
CA PHE A 84 -7.76 -11.85 -7.56
C PHE A 84 -7.02 -13.11 -8.03
N ALA A 85 -5.72 -13.24 -7.75
CA ALA A 85 -4.97 -14.47 -8.02
C ALA A 85 -5.54 -15.70 -7.29
N ARG A 86 -6.20 -15.47 -6.15
CA ARG A 86 -6.78 -16.49 -5.29
C ARG A 86 -8.29 -16.62 -5.44
N ASP A 87 -8.88 -15.99 -6.45
CA ASP A 87 -10.35 -15.93 -6.62
C ASP A 87 -11.10 -15.44 -5.37
N VAL A 88 -10.47 -14.58 -4.57
CA VAL A 88 -11.14 -13.91 -3.45
C VAL A 88 -11.93 -12.74 -4.00
N PRO A 89 -13.26 -12.68 -3.75
CA PRO A 89 -14.05 -11.55 -4.19
C PRO A 89 -13.62 -10.26 -3.50
N VAL A 90 -13.75 -9.11 -4.16
CA VAL A 90 -13.30 -7.81 -3.58
C VAL A 90 -14.41 -6.78 -3.62
N VAL A 91 -14.61 -6.08 -2.51
CA VAL A 91 -15.47 -4.90 -2.44
C VAL A 91 -14.59 -3.70 -2.14
N VAL A 92 -14.64 -2.71 -3.02
CA VAL A 92 -13.87 -1.48 -2.87
C VAL A 92 -14.80 -0.34 -2.46
N MET A 93 -14.34 0.56 -1.60
CA MET A 93 -15.03 1.80 -1.24
C MET A 93 -14.03 2.92 -0.98
N ALA A 94 -14.52 4.14 -0.78
CA ALA A 94 -13.71 5.28 -0.38
C ALA A 94 -14.44 6.20 0.60
N LEU A 95 -13.76 6.65 1.64
CA LEU A 95 -14.20 7.77 2.48
C LEU A 95 -13.70 9.11 1.92
N TRP A 96 -12.67 9.08 1.07
CA TRP A 96 -12.15 10.24 0.33
C TRP A 96 -12.72 10.27 -1.09
N VAL A 97 -13.27 11.42 -1.50
CA VAL A 97 -13.72 11.62 -2.88
C VAL A 97 -12.57 11.41 -3.88
N THR A 98 -11.36 11.85 -3.53
CA THR A 98 -10.16 11.69 -4.37
C THR A 98 -9.72 10.24 -4.53
N GLY A 99 -10.08 9.36 -3.60
CA GLY A 99 -9.78 7.94 -3.67
C GLY A 99 -10.60 7.22 -4.75
N VAL A 100 -11.77 7.74 -5.13
CA VAL A 100 -12.67 7.08 -6.09
C VAL A 100 -11.99 6.83 -7.44
N GLY A 101 -11.38 7.87 -8.02
CA GLY A 101 -10.69 7.75 -9.31
C GLY A 101 -9.45 6.86 -9.24
N LEU A 102 -8.78 6.79 -8.08
CA LEU A 102 -7.63 5.91 -7.87
C LEU A 102 -8.07 4.45 -7.75
N GLY A 103 -9.19 4.19 -7.07
CA GLY A 103 -9.79 2.85 -7.00
C GLY A 103 -10.24 2.34 -8.36
N GLU A 104 -10.92 3.18 -9.14
CA GLU A 104 -11.32 2.85 -10.50
C GLU A 104 -10.11 2.55 -11.40
N LEU A 105 -9.05 3.36 -11.30
CA LEU A 105 -7.80 3.12 -12.03
C LEU A 105 -7.20 1.75 -11.67
N ALA A 106 -7.09 1.44 -10.37
CA ALA A 106 -6.49 0.19 -9.92
C ALA A 106 -7.33 -1.03 -10.33
N LEU A 107 -8.66 -0.97 -10.21
CA LEU A 107 -9.56 -2.04 -10.64
C LEU A 107 -9.48 -2.26 -12.16
N ASN A 108 -9.51 -1.19 -12.96
CA ASN A 108 -9.44 -1.28 -14.42
C ASN A 108 -8.08 -1.78 -14.92
N GLN A 109 -7.01 -1.58 -14.15
CA GLN A 109 -5.69 -2.09 -14.47
C GLN A 109 -5.53 -3.56 -14.05
N VAL A 110 -5.89 -3.89 -12.80
CA VAL A 110 -5.56 -5.19 -12.18
C VAL A 110 -6.60 -6.26 -12.49
N ALA A 111 -7.90 -5.94 -12.53
CA ALA A 111 -8.93 -6.96 -12.78
C ALA A 111 -8.74 -7.69 -14.12
N PRO A 112 -8.39 -7.02 -15.24
CA PRO A 112 -8.11 -7.70 -16.51
C PRO A 112 -6.87 -8.61 -16.48
N GLU A 113 -5.86 -8.32 -15.64
CA GLU A 113 -4.67 -9.17 -15.48
C GLU A 113 -5.05 -10.60 -15.04
N TYR A 114 -6.16 -10.74 -14.30
CA TYR A 114 -6.65 -12.01 -13.73
C TYR A 114 -8.00 -12.45 -14.30
N GLY A 115 -8.49 -11.79 -15.36
CA GLY A 115 -9.78 -12.11 -15.98
C GLY A 115 -10.99 -11.91 -15.05
N LYS A 116 -10.91 -10.97 -14.11
CA LYS A 116 -11.98 -10.67 -13.16
C LYS A 116 -13.02 -9.74 -13.76
N GLU A 117 -14.28 -10.04 -13.48
CA GLU A 117 -15.42 -9.31 -14.02
C GLU A 117 -16.13 -8.50 -12.94
N TYR A 118 -16.46 -7.25 -13.27
CA TYR A 118 -17.28 -6.39 -12.43
C TYR A 118 -18.65 -7.04 -12.13
N GLY A 119 -19.11 -6.87 -10.89
CA GLY A 119 -20.36 -7.41 -10.36
C GLY A 119 -20.28 -8.87 -9.95
N ARG A 120 -19.45 -9.69 -10.62
CA ARG A 120 -19.25 -11.11 -10.26
C ARG A 120 -18.08 -11.31 -9.30
N ASP A 121 -16.92 -10.77 -9.64
CA ASP A 121 -15.66 -10.97 -8.91
C ASP A 121 -15.34 -9.78 -8.01
N TYR A 122 -15.80 -8.58 -8.37
CA TYR A 122 -15.62 -7.39 -7.55
C TYR A 122 -16.78 -6.39 -7.68
N ALA A 123 -17.00 -5.59 -6.64
CA ALA A 123 -17.91 -4.45 -6.65
C ALA A 123 -17.16 -3.18 -6.19
N PHE A 124 -17.62 -2.03 -6.68
CA PHE A 124 -17.05 -0.74 -6.27
C PHE A 124 -18.15 0.16 -5.72
N LEU A 125 -18.24 0.26 -4.39
CA LEU A 125 -19.25 1.07 -3.70
C LEU A 125 -19.05 2.58 -3.88
N GLY A 126 -17.83 2.99 -4.24
CA GLY A 126 -17.50 4.40 -4.44
C GLY A 126 -17.42 5.19 -3.15
N TRP A 127 -17.82 6.45 -3.21
CA TRP A 127 -17.77 7.38 -2.08
C TRP A 127 -19.15 7.75 -1.57
N LYS A 128 -19.29 7.83 -0.24
CA LYS A 128 -20.49 8.35 0.43
C LYS A 128 -20.12 9.37 1.51
N PRO A 129 -20.83 10.50 1.61
CA PRO A 129 -20.60 11.47 2.67
C PRO A 129 -21.00 10.92 4.04
N GLY A 130 -20.26 11.33 5.08
CA GLY A 130 -20.61 11.07 6.49
C GLY A 130 -19.58 10.29 7.31
N PHE A 131 -18.48 9.83 6.69
CA PHE A 131 -17.33 9.20 7.37
C PHE A 131 -17.75 8.14 8.41
N ALA A 132 -17.74 8.49 9.70
CA ALA A 132 -18.18 7.64 10.80
C ALA A 132 -19.60 7.08 10.60
N ALA A 133 -20.54 7.90 10.09
CA ALA A 133 -21.91 7.46 9.86
C ALA A 133 -22.01 6.36 8.78
N VAL A 134 -21.13 6.41 7.77
CA VAL A 134 -21.05 5.41 6.70
C VAL A 134 -20.57 4.09 7.26
N VAL A 135 -19.42 4.08 7.94
CA VAL A 135 -18.85 2.83 8.48
C VAL A 135 -19.71 2.23 9.61
N LEU A 136 -20.35 3.06 10.44
CA LEU A 136 -21.33 2.59 11.43
C LEU A 136 -22.61 2.07 10.77
N GLY A 137 -23.01 2.66 9.63
CA GLY A 137 -24.11 2.18 8.80
C GLY A 137 -23.83 0.79 8.26
N MET A 138 -22.65 0.58 7.67
CA MET A 138 -22.21 -0.70 7.10
C MET A 138 -22.18 -1.82 8.13
N GLY A 139 -21.83 -1.53 9.38
CA GLY A 139 -21.89 -2.51 10.46
C GLY A 139 -23.32 -2.97 10.80
N ARG A 140 -24.35 -2.21 10.40
CA ARG A 140 -25.76 -2.64 10.50
C ARG A 140 -26.23 -3.31 9.22
N SER A 141 -26.02 -2.63 8.08
CA SER A 141 -26.41 -3.09 6.76
C SER A 141 -25.63 -2.35 5.68
N ILE A 142 -24.77 -3.06 4.95
CA ILE A 142 -24.06 -2.57 3.77
C ILE A 142 -25.06 -2.21 2.66
N PRO A 143 -26.05 -3.05 2.28
CA PRO A 143 -27.03 -2.69 1.25
C PRO A 143 -27.91 -1.48 1.59
N GLU A 144 -28.26 -1.26 2.87
CA GLU A 144 -29.00 -0.05 3.25
C GLU A 144 -28.10 1.20 3.23
N THR A 145 -26.82 1.01 3.57
CA THR A 145 -25.84 2.11 3.56
C THR A 145 -25.39 2.45 2.15
N TYR A 146 -25.33 1.48 1.24
CA TYR A 146 -25.05 1.64 -0.18
C TYR A 146 -26.16 0.93 -0.97
N PRO A 147 -27.28 1.59 -1.28
CA PRO A 147 -28.34 0.97 -2.08
C PRO A 147 -27.86 0.65 -3.50
N THR A 148 -27.00 1.51 -4.04
CA THR A 148 -26.34 1.36 -5.33
C THR A 148 -24.84 1.52 -5.15
N ASP A 149 -24.09 0.98 -6.10
CA ASP A 149 -22.64 1.13 -6.17
C ASP A 149 -22.25 2.41 -6.94
N GLN A 150 -20.96 2.58 -7.21
CA GLN A 150 -20.41 3.75 -7.91
C GLN A 150 -20.95 3.92 -9.34
N TYR A 151 -21.46 2.86 -9.95
CA TYR A 151 -21.98 2.84 -11.33
C TYR A 151 -23.50 2.90 -11.37
N ASP A 152 -24.14 3.26 -10.25
CA ASP A 152 -25.60 3.29 -10.06
C ASP A 152 -26.27 1.91 -10.21
N THR A 153 -25.51 0.81 -10.09
CA THR A 153 -26.07 -0.54 -10.11
C THR A 153 -26.58 -0.90 -8.71
N PRO A 154 -27.83 -1.38 -8.56
CA PRO A 154 -28.34 -1.86 -7.29
C PRO A 154 -27.45 -2.97 -6.71
N LEU A 155 -27.11 -2.88 -5.42
CA LEU A 155 -26.19 -3.85 -4.80
C LEU A 155 -26.75 -5.29 -4.79
N ASP A 156 -28.07 -5.44 -4.75
CA ASP A 156 -28.77 -6.72 -4.81
C ASP A 156 -28.71 -7.38 -6.20
N GLU A 157 -28.43 -6.61 -7.25
CA GLU A 157 -28.20 -7.14 -8.60
C GLU A 157 -26.77 -7.67 -8.80
N LEU A 158 -25.82 -7.32 -7.92
CA LEU A 158 -24.42 -7.72 -8.04
C LEU A 158 -24.20 -9.12 -7.41
N PRO A 159 -23.83 -10.16 -8.19
CA PRO A 159 -23.54 -11.49 -7.63
C PRO A 159 -22.53 -11.49 -6.47
N VAL A 160 -21.50 -10.65 -6.54
CA VAL A 160 -20.44 -10.52 -5.53
C VAL A 160 -20.94 -10.03 -4.16
N MET A 161 -22.09 -9.35 -4.14
CA MET A 161 -22.71 -8.83 -2.91
C MET A 161 -23.80 -9.75 -2.36
N GLN A 162 -24.08 -10.88 -3.02
CA GLN A 162 -25.10 -11.81 -2.55
C GLN A 162 -24.70 -12.42 -1.21
N GLY A 163 -25.57 -12.24 -0.21
CA GLY A 163 -25.32 -12.72 1.15
C GLY A 163 -24.44 -11.80 2.00
N VAL A 164 -23.91 -10.70 1.45
CA VAL A 164 -23.10 -9.73 2.20
C VAL A 164 -24.02 -8.70 2.85
N ARG A 165 -24.29 -8.88 4.16
CA ARG A 165 -25.21 -7.98 4.88
C ARG A 165 -24.48 -6.89 5.62
N ASN A 166 -23.43 -7.22 6.36
CA ASN A 166 -22.70 -6.30 7.21
C ASN A 166 -21.26 -6.81 7.40
N TYR A 167 -20.55 -6.30 8.41
CA TYR A 167 -19.18 -6.71 8.73
C TYR A 167 -19.04 -8.20 9.10
N ASP A 168 -20.08 -8.87 9.62
CA ASP A 168 -20.02 -10.33 9.89
C ASP A 168 -19.83 -11.16 8.60
N ASP A 169 -20.14 -10.56 7.45
CA ASP A 169 -19.95 -11.12 6.12
C ASP A 169 -18.70 -10.63 5.40
N ILE A 170 -17.81 -9.93 6.11
CA ILE A 170 -16.51 -9.45 5.62
C ILE A 170 -15.39 -10.09 6.45
N PRO A 171 -14.59 -11.03 5.89
CA PRO A 171 -13.55 -11.73 6.64
C PRO A 171 -12.42 -10.79 7.06
N LEU A 172 -12.13 -9.76 6.25
CA LEU A 172 -11.09 -8.78 6.51
C LEU A 172 -11.49 -7.46 5.85
N ALA A 173 -11.32 -6.36 6.58
CA ALA A 173 -11.36 -5.02 6.02
C ALA A 173 -9.95 -4.44 5.99
N ILE A 174 -9.56 -3.75 4.94
CA ILE A 174 -8.27 -3.08 4.82
C ILE A 174 -8.50 -1.60 4.53
N SER A 175 -7.99 -0.72 5.39
CA SER A 175 -8.02 0.73 5.14
C SER A 175 -6.65 1.18 4.64
N LEU A 176 -6.61 1.64 3.39
CA LEU A 176 -5.46 2.30 2.79
C LEU A 176 -5.67 3.80 2.95
N SER A 177 -4.97 4.43 3.90
CA SER A 177 -5.24 5.81 4.31
C SER A 177 -3.99 6.67 4.39
N ALA A 178 -4.10 7.91 3.90
CA ALA A 178 -3.02 8.89 3.95
C ALA A 178 -3.24 9.98 5.02
N GLY A 179 -4.39 9.99 5.69
CA GLY A 179 -4.75 11.01 6.67
C GLY A 179 -6.12 10.76 7.30
N ASP A 180 -6.87 11.85 7.54
CA ASP A 180 -8.22 11.83 8.14
C ASP A 180 -9.27 12.24 7.08
N PRO A 181 -10.37 11.49 6.88
CA PRO A 181 -10.72 10.21 7.51
C PRO A 181 -9.78 9.07 7.11
N GLY A 182 -9.44 8.20 8.05
CA GLY A 182 -8.56 7.07 7.74
C GLY A 182 -8.60 5.98 8.80
N VAL A 183 -7.60 5.10 8.77
CA VAL A 183 -7.61 3.90 9.61
C VAL A 183 -7.67 4.25 11.11
N MET A 184 -6.88 5.23 11.54
CA MET A 184 -6.77 5.61 12.96
C MET A 184 -7.95 6.42 13.48
N THR A 185 -8.55 7.26 12.63
CA THR A 185 -9.60 8.21 13.04
C THR A 185 -11.01 7.67 12.83
N VAL A 186 -11.19 6.73 11.90
CA VAL A 186 -12.51 6.21 11.54
C VAL A 186 -12.59 4.69 11.71
N TRP A 187 -11.74 3.92 11.03
CA TRP A 187 -11.89 2.46 11.01
C TRP A 187 -11.63 1.81 12.37
N ILE A 188 -10.58 2.21 13.08
CA ILE A 188 -10.31 1.67 14.42
C ILE A 188 -11.42 2.02 15.42
N PRO A 189 -11.78 3.30 15.66
CA PRO A 189 -12.76 3.64 16.71
C PRO A 189 -14.20 3.24 16.39
N TYR A 190 -14.60 3.16 15.11
CA TYR A 190 -15.98 2.90 14.73
C TYR A 190 -16.22 1.54 14.09
N VAL A 191 -15.20 0.88 13.54
CA VAL A 191 -15.33 -0.45 12.92
C VAL A 191 -14.75 -1.51 13.86
N GLN A 192 -13.45 -1.46 14.13
CA GLN A 192 -12.80 -2.47 14.98
C GLN A 192 -13.31 -2.40 16.42
N ALA A 193 -13.33 -1.22 17.05
CA ALA A 193 -13.70 -1.10 18.46
C ALA A 193 -15.20 -1.34 18.73
N ARG A 194 -16.07 -1.24 17.70
CA ARG A 194 -17.52 -1.41 17.83
C ARG A 194 -18.01 -2.78 17.39
N PHE A 195 -17.48 -3.30 16.28
CA PHE A 195 -17.93 -4.55 15.68
C PHE A 195 -16.91 -5.68 15.80
N GLY A 196 -15.69 -5.39 16.26
CA GLY A 196 -14.63 -6.42 16.39
C GLY A 196 -14.11 -6.91 15.04
N GLN A 197 -14.38 -6.19 13.96
CA GLN A 197 -13.94 -6.52 12.60
C GLN A 197 -12.42 -6.62 12.53
N ASP A 198 -11.91 -7.69 11.92
CA ASP A 198 -10.50 -7.82 11.58
C ASP A 198 -10.12 -6.75 10.56
N LEU A 199 -9.10 -5.96 10.90
CA LEU A 199 -8.75 -4.72 10.23
C LEU A 199 -7.25 -4.67 9.88
N GLY A 200 -6.94 -4.71 8.59
CA GLY A 200 -5.63 -4.36 8.05
C GLY A 200 -5.49 -2.87 7.79
N ALA A 201 -4.24 -2.39 7.79
CA ALA A 201 -3.93 -0.99 7.53
C ALA A 201 -2.83 -0.85 6.48
N GLY A 202 -3.01 0.08 5.54
CA GLY A 202 -1.92 0.66 4.76
C GLY A 202 -1.87 2.16 5.02
N VAL A 203 -0.71 2.68 5.43
CA VAL A 203 -0.54 4.09 5.80
C VAL A 203 0.72 4.67 5.19
N THR A 204 0.80 5.99 5.10
CA THR A 204 2.04 6.67 4.67
C THR A 204 3.16 6.44 5.69
N ALA A 205 4.41 6.56 5.25
CA ALA A 205 5.56 6.34 6.14
C ALA A 205 5.53 7.27 7.37
N VAL A 206 5.01 8.49 7.22
CA VAL A 206 4.89 9.48 8.30
C VAL A 206 3.84 9.10 9.35
N SER A 207 2.80 8.36 8.95
CA SER A 207 1.71 7.93 9.85
C SER A 207 1.95 6.53 10.44
N ALA A 208 3.00 5.83 10.02
CA ALA A 208 3.32 4.48 10.51
C ALA A 208 3.55 4.44 12.02
N ALA A 209 4.26 5.44 12.57
CA ALA A 209 4.56 5.53 14.00
C ALA A 209 3.28 5.54 14.86
N ASP A 210 2.24 6.24 14.40
CA ASP A 210 0.96 6.38 15.09
C ASP A 210 0.10 5.11 14.99
N ALA A 211 0.33 4.26 13.98
CA ALA A 211 -0.39 3.00 13.78
C ALA A 211 0.14 1.84 14.66
N TYR A 212 1.43 1.86 15.05
CA TYR A 212 2.05 0.77 15.81
C TYR A 212 1.37 0.43 17.15
N PRO A 213 0.91 1.40 17.97
CA PRO A 213 0.20 1.08 19.20
C PRO A 213 -1.04 0.20 18.97
N PHE A 214 -1.77 0.44 17.87
CA PHE A 214 -2.96 -0.34 17.50
C PHE A 214 -2.63 -1.73 16.97
N LEU A 215 -1.50 -1.86 16.27
CA LEU A 215 -0.97 -3.17 15.87
C LEU A 215 -0.55 -3.99 17.10
N GLN A 216 0.10 -3.36 18.08
CA GLN A 216 0.55 -4.01 19.31
C GLN A 216 -0.61 -4.41 20.22
N SER A 217 -1.68 -3.62 20.27
CA SER A 217 -2.89 -3.97 21.03
C SER A 217 -3.76 -5.03 20.36
N GLY A 218 -3.44 -5.42 19.11
CA GLY A 218 -4.23 -6.37 18.32
C GLY A 218 -5.46 -5.74 17.67
N GLN A 219 -5.58 -4.42 17.67
CA GLN A 219 -6.65 -3.71 16.95
C GLN A 219 -6.38 -3.61 15.45
N LEU A 220 -5.15 -3.87 15.01
CA LEU A 220 -4.83 -4.10 13.61
C LEU A 220 -4.28 -5.52 13.42
N THR A 221 -4.77 -6.19 12.38
CA THR A 221 -4.35 -7.54 11.99
C THR A 221 -2.94 -7.51 11.40
N GLY A 222 -2.65 -6.49 10.60
CA GLY A 222 -1.34 -6.20 10.03
C GLY A 222 -1.25 -4.78 9.47
N LEU A 223 -0.05 -4.36 9.08
CA LEU A 223 0.25 -2.97 8.72
C LEU A 223 1.26 -2.91 7.55
N LEU A 224 0.91 -2.14 6.51
CA LEU A 224 1.83 -1.73 5.45
C LEU A 224 2.21 -0.27 5.67
N ALA A 225 3.49 -0.01 5.94
CA ALA A 225 4.01 1.31 6.27
C ALA A 225 4.78 1.92 5.09
N GLY A 226 4.16 2.89 4.43
CA GLY A 226 4.69 3.62 3.28
C GLY A 226 5.13 2.72 2.12
N MET A 227 5.93 3.28 1.22
CA MET A 227 6.44 2.55 0.05
C MET A 227 7.20 1.27 0.41
N LYS A 228 7.85 1.24 1.59
CA LYS A 228 8.53 0.03 2.09
C LYS A 228 7.54 -1.11 2.32
N GLY A 229 6.41 -0.86 3.00
CA GLY A 229 5.37 -1.86 3.23
C GLY A 229 4.75 -2.35 1.92
N ALA A 230 4.59 -1.46 0.93
CA ALA A 230 4.14 -1.85 -0.40
C ALA A 230 5.14 -2.79 -1.09
N ALA A 231 6.43 -2.48 -1.05
CA ALA A 231 7.49 -3.31 -1.63
C ALA A 231 7.63 -4.68 -0.95
N GLU A 232 7.45 -4.73 0.38
CA GLU A 232 7.41 -5.99 1.12
C GLU A 232 6.23 -6.86 0.70
N TYR A 233 5.05 -6.26 0.51
CA TYR A 233 3.87 -7.00 0.05
C TYR A 233 4.00 -7.46 -1.40
N GLU A 234 4.53 -6.62 -2.30
CA GLU A 234 4.88 -6.98 -3.68
C GLU A 234 5.85 -8.17 -3.72
N PHE A 235 6.82 -8.20 -2.82
CA PHE A 235 7.77 -9.31 -2.73
C PHE A 235 7.07 -10.60 -2.31
N LEU A 236 6.18 -10.56 -1.31
CA LEU A 236 5.43 -11.73 -0.85
C LEU A 236 4.52 -12.31 -1.94
N ILE A 237 3.78 -11.47 -2.67
CA ILE A 237 2.92 -11.95 -3.76
C ILE A 237 3.73 -12.51 -4.93
N ALA A 238 4.92 -11.98 -5.20
CA ALA A 238 5.83 -12.50 -6.22
C ALA A 238 6.46 -13.83 -5.79
N GLU A 239 6.88 -13.95 -4.52
CA GLU A 239 7.41 -15.19 -3.95
C GLU A 239 6.35 -16.31 -3.94
N ALA A 240 5.09 -15.97 -3.68
CA ALA A 240 3.96 -16.88 -3.75
C ALA A 240 3.55 -17.25 -5.19
N GLY A 241 4.09 -16.56 -6.21
CA GLY A 241 3.76 -16.80 -7.62
C GLY A 241 2.41 -16.26 -8.05
N TYR A 242 1.84 -15.29 -7.33
CA TYR A 242 0.55 -14.68 -7.66
C TYR A 242 0.64 -13.58 -8.70
N THR A 243 1.83 -13.06 -8.98
CA THR A 243 2.01 -12.06 -10.02
C THR A 243 3.38 -12.16 -10.68
N GLU A 244 3.39 -11.94 -11.99
CA GLU A 244 4.59 -11.63 -12.77
C GLU A 244 4.61 -10.15 -13.22
N ALA A 245 3.63 -9.36 -12.74
CA ALA A 245 3.53 -7.95 -13.08
C ALA A 245 4.72 -7.15 -12.52
N ALA A 246 4.88 -5.93 -13.03
CA ALA A 246 5.88 -5.01 -12.51
C ALA A 246 5.69 -4.80 -11.00
N THR A 247 6.80 -4.72 -10.27
CA THR A 247 6.87 -4.44 -8.83
C THR A 247 7.38 -3.02 -8.60
N PRO A 248 6.56 -1.98 -8.87
CA PRO A 248 7.00 -0.59 -8.84
C PRO A 248 7.50 -0.16 -7.45
N ALA A 249 6.94 -0.70 -6.35
CA ALA A 249 7.43 -0.38 -5.03
C ALA A 249 8.81 -1.01 -4.75
N ILE A 250 9.05 -2.26 -5.17
CA ILE A 250 10.39 -2.88 -5.09
C ILE A 250 11.41 -2.07 -5.89
N GLN A 251 11.08 -1.69 -7.13
CA GLN A 251 11.97 -0.89 -7.99
C GLN A 251 12.28 0.49 -7.38
N ALA A 252 11.27 1.16 -6.81
CA ALA A 252 11.45 2.43 -6.13
C ALA A 252 12.31 2.29 -4.86
N MET A 253 12.19 1.17 -4.13
CA MET A 253 13.05 0.86 -2.98
C MET A 253 14.50 0.59 -3.38
N ASP A 254 14.75 -0.10 -4.49
CA ASP A 254 16.11 -0.27 -5.02
C ASP A 254 16.74 1.08 -5.36
N SER A 255 15.97 1.97 -6.01
CA SER A 255 16.40 3.33 -6.34
C SER A 255 16.77 4.15 -5.09
N GLN A 256 15.92 4.14 -4.06
CA GLN A 256 16.21 4.82 -2.80
C GLN A 256 17.41 4.22 -2.06
N SER A 257 17.53 2.89 -2.03
CA SER A 257 18.63 2.19 -1.36
C SER A 257 19.98 2.50 -2.01
N MET A 258 20.03 2.49 -3.34
CA MET A 258 21.23 2.88 -4.10
C MET A 258 21.60 4.34 -3.89
N ALA A 259 20.61 5.25 -3.86
CA ALA A 259 20.85 6.65 -3.58
C ALA A 259 21.46 6.85 -2.18
N HIS A 260 20.91 6.20 -1.15
CA HIS A 260 21.45 6.25 0.20
C HIS A 260 22.87 5.69 0.27
N LEU A 261 23.14 4.55 -0.36
CA LEU A 261 24.48 3.96 -0.41
C LEU A 261 25.49 4.90 -1.08
N ALA A 262 25.10 5.53 -2.19
CA ALA A 262 25.93 6.50 -2.88
C ALA A 262 26.21 7.75 -2.03
N ILE A 263 25.21 8.27 -1.33
CA ILE A 263 25.37 9.40 -0.40
C ILE A 263 26.33 9.03 0.74
N ILE A 264 26.15 7.85 1.36
CA ILE A 264 27.05 7.35 2.41
C ILE A 264 28.49 7.24 1.88
N LEU A 265 28.69 6.68 0.69
CA LEU A 265 29.99 6.58 0.06
C LEU A 265 30.63 7.97 -0.14
N LEU A 266 29.86 8.94 -0.64
CA LEU A 266 30.33 10.32 -0.85
C LEU A 266 30.70 10.99 0.48
N ILE A 267 29.93 10.78 1.55
CA ILE A 267 30.23 11.29 2.89
C ILE A 267 31.54 10.69 3.42
N VAL A 268 31.72 9.36 3.30
CA VAL A 268 32.95 8.67 3.73
C VAL A 268 34.16 9.17 2.94
N LEU A 269 34.04 9.30 1.62
CA LEU A 269 35.09 9.84 0.75
C LEU A 269 35.43 11.29 1.10
N GLY A 270 34.42 12.12 1.35
CA GLY A 270 34.60 13.51 1.78
C GLY A 270 35.34 13.61 3.12
N ASN A 271 34.93 12.82 4.11
CA ASN A 271 35.57 12.77 5.42
C ASN A 271 37.01 12.24 5.35
N ALA A 272 37.25 11.18 4.57
CA ALA A 272 38.59 10.64 4.36
C ALA A 272 39.51 11.68 3.70
N SER A 273 39.02 12.36 2.65
CA SER A 273 39.73 13.47 2.00
C SER A 273 40.10 14.55 3.01
N PHE A 274 39.13 15.03 3.79
CA PHE A 274 39.33 16.08 4.80
C PHE A 274 40.43 15.71 5.80
N ILE A 275 40.39 14.49 6.37
CA ILE A 275 41.38 14.01 7.34
C ILE A 275 42.78 13.93 6.71
N LEU A 276 42.88 13.41 5.48
CA LEU A 276 44.16 13.27 4.77
C LEU A 276 44.78 14.63 4.39
N THR A 277 43.97 15.62 4.03
CA THR A 277 44.45 17.00 3.82
C THR A 277 44.78 17.72 5.12
N ARG A 278 44.07 17.45 6.22
CA ARG A 278 44.35 18.07 7.53
C ARG A 278 45.65 17.58 8.15
N LYS A 279 46.01 16.30 8.01
CA LYS A 279 47.30 15.75 8.49
C LYS A 279 48.53 16.25 7.71
N ARG A 280 48.33 16.93 6.59
CA ARG A 280 49.40 17.48 5.73
C ARG A 280 49.64 18.98 5.91
N LYS A 281 48.74 19.67 6.61
CA LYS A 281 48.99 21.02 7.15
C LYS A 281 49.55 20.88 8.56
#